data_AF-A0AAJ2H609-F1
#
_entry.id   AF-A0AAJ2H609-F1
#
_cell.length_a   1.000
_cell.length_b   1.000
_cell.length_c   1.000
_cell.angle_alpha   90.00
_cell.angle_beta   90.00
_cell.angle_gamma   90.00
#
_symmetry.space_group_name_H-M   'P 1'
#
loop_
_entity.id
_entity.type
_entity.pdbx_description
1 polymer ?
#
loop_
_entity_poly.entity_id
_entity_poly.type
_entity_poly.pdbx_seq_one_letter_code
_entity_poly.pdbx_strand_id
1 'polypeptide(L)'
;MKHFARSVELQQASHFMPRVAKLDKHKYVAYIDTRIDELWHMDLLDLGAQPVRICKKRKAAEKAALALLAEAMHKHERAATR
;
A
#
# COMPACT_ATOMS: atom_id res chain seq x y z
N MET A 1 -17.36 -1.01 3.43
CA MET A 1 -16.51 -1.75 2.46
C MET A 1 -16.59 -1.21 1.03
N LYS A 2 -17.71 -0.63 0.58
CA LYS A 2 -17.84 -0.07 -0.78
C LYS A 2 -16.83 1.04 -1.12
N HIS A 3 -16.43 1.86 -0.15
CA HIS A 3 -15.46 2.93 -0.37
C HIS A 3 -14.03 2.42 -0.60
N PHE A 4 -13.61 1.38 0.11
CA PHE A 4 -12.25 0.82 -0.06
C PHE A 4 -12.08 0.20 -1.45
N ALA A 5 -13.04 -0.61 -1.89
CA ALA A 5 -13.00 -1.21 -3.23
C ALA A 5 -12.99 -0.16 -4.34
N ARG A 6 -13.83 0.87 -4.24
CA ARG A 6 -13.89 1.97 -5.22
C ARG A 6 -12.62 2.81 -5.25
N SER A 7 -11.99 3.06 -4.10
CA SER A 7 -10.67 3.74 -4.02
C SER A 7 -9.57 2.88 -4.64
N VAL A 8 -9.58 1.57 -4.38
CA VAL A 8 -8.62 0.62 -4.96
C VAL A 8 -8.75 0.55 -6.47
N GLU A 9 -9.96 0.43 -7.04
CA GLU A 9 -10.20 0.40 -8.50
C GLU A 9 -9.64 1.64 -9.22
N LEU A 10 -9.89 2.84 -8.67
CA LEU A 10 -9.32 4.10 -9.19
C LEU A 10 -7.80 4.18 -9.02
N GLN A 11 -7.24 3.47 -8.03
CA GLN A 11 -5.81 3.47 -7.71
C GLN A 11 -5.03 2.31 -8.36
N GLN A 12 -5.66 1.29 -8.95
CA GLN A 12 -4.95 0.27 -9.75
C GLN A 12 -4.39 0.83 -11.07
N ALA A 13 -4.87 2.00 -11.49
CA ALA A 13 -4.27 2.81 -12.55
C ALA A 13 -3.01 3.57 -12.09
N SER A 14 -2.71 3.57 -10.78
CA SER A 14 -1.56 4.25 -10.18
C SER A 14 -0.36 3.30 -10.03
N HIS A 15 0.83 3.88 -9.90
CA HIS A 15 2.10 3.19 -9.67
C HIS A 15 2.14 2.40 -8.34
N PHE A 16 1.20 2.63 -7.41
CA PHE A 16 1.15 2.02 -6.08
C PHE A 16 -0.18 1.33 -5.77
N MET A 17 -0.13 0.18 -5.11
CA MET A 17 -1.28 -0.64 -4.72
C MET A 17 -1.26 -0.96 -3.22
N PRO A 18 -2.23 -0.47 -2.42
CA PRO A 18 -2.31 -0.84 -1.02
C PRO A 18 -2.81 -2.28 -0.84
N ARG A 19 -2.10 -3.06 -0.03
CA ARG A 19 -2.42 -4.46 0.28
C ARG A 19 -2.69 -4.68 1.76
N VAL A 20 -3.61 -5.59 2.02
CA VAL A 20 -3.86 -6.14 3.35
C VAL A 20 -3.94 -7.66 3.24
N ALA A 21 -3.11 -8.38 3.98
CA ALA A 21 -3.17 -9.84 4.06
C ALA A 21 -3.35 -10.29 5.52
N LYS A 22 -4.04 -11.41 5.72
CA LYS A 22 -4.13 -12.06 7.04
C LYS A 22 -2.91 -12.96 7.21
N LEU A 23 -2.18 -12.79 8.31
CA LEU A 23 -1.04 -13.65 8.64
C LEU A 23 -1.48 -14.83 9.50
N ASP A 24 -2.22 -14.54 10.57
CA ASP A 24 -2.60 -15.52 11.60
C ASP A 24 -3.85 -15.02 12.35
N LYS A 25 -4.30 -15.76 13.38
CA LYS A 25 -5.40 -15.37 14.26
C LYS A 25 -5.12 -13.99 14.88
N HIS A 26 -5.98 -13.03 14.51
CA HIS A 26 -5.85 -11.62 14.91
C HIS A 26 -4.51 -10.98 14.53
N LYS A 27 -3.90 -11.39 13.40
CA LYS A 27 -2.74 -10.70 12.82
C LYS A 27 -2.99 -10.43 11.34
N TYR A 28 -2.86 -9.17 10.97
CA TYR A 28 -3.03 -8.67 9.62
C TYR A 28 -1.82 -7.83 9.26
N VAL A 29 -1.33 -7.98 8.05
CA VAL A 29 -0.23 -7.19 7.51
C VAL A 29 -0.78 -6.19 6.51
N ALA A 30 -0.24 -4.98 6.52
CA ALA A 30 -0.49 -3.92 5.55
C ALA A 30 0.84 -3.50 4.91
N TYR A 31 0.85 -3.43 3.58
CA TYR A 31 2.02 -3.10 2.76
C TYR A 31 1.57 -2.50 1.42
N ILE A 32 2.51 -2.05 0.60
CA ILE A 32 2.27 -1.50 -0.74
C ILE A 32 2.98 -2.38 -1.77
N ASP A 33 2.31 -2.69 -2.87
CA ASP A 33 2.99 -3.13 -4.09
C ASP A 33 3.22 -1.92 -5.00
N THR A 34 4.36 -1.86 -5.66
CA THR A 34 4.68 -0.88 -6.70
C THR A 34 4.61 -1.57 -8.05
N ARG A 35 4.10 -0.88 -9.06
CA ARG A 35 4.03 -1.39 -10.43
C ARG A 35 5.33 -1.10 -11.18
N ILE A 36 5.96 -2.14 -11.69
CA ILE A 36 7.13 -2.07 -12.57
C ILE A 36 6.72 -2.72 -13.89
N ASP A 37 6.54 -1.90 -14.93
CA ASP A 37 5.98 -2.30 -16.23
C ASP A 37 4.64 -3.04 -16.08
N GLU A 38 4.63 -4.34 -16.42
CA GLU A 38 3.47 -5.22 -16.33
C GLU A 38 3.41 -6.03 -15.04
N LEU A 39 4.43 -5.92 -14.18
CA LEU A 39 4.57 -6.68 -12.95
C LEU A 39 4.25 -5.83 -11.72
N TRP A 40 3.70 -6.49 -10.70
CA TRP A 40 3.58 -5.93 -9.36
C TRP A 40 4.74 -6.42 -8.51
N HIS A 41 5.55 -5.48 -8.04
CA HIS A 41 6.64 -5.75 -7.12
C HIS A 41 6.22 -5.37 -5.71
N MET A 42 6.39 -6.28 -4.75
CA MET A 42 6.20 -5.94 -3.34
C MET A 42 7.36 -5.04 -2.91
N ASP A 43 7.10 -3.74 -2.86
CA ASP A 43 8.16 -2.75 -2.70
C ASP A 43 8.57 -2.64 -1.24
N LEU A 44 9.64 -3.37 -0.90
CA LEU A 44 10.27 -3.33 0.41
C LEU A 44 11.51 -2.41 0.44
N LEU A 45 12.03 -1.98 -0.72
CA LEU A 45 13.37 -1.40 -0.83
C LEU A 45 13.43 -0.08 -1.60
N ASP A 46 12.69 0.10 -2.70
CA ASP A 46 12.90 1.21 -3.65
C ASP A 46 12.26 2.54 -3.19
N LEU A 47 11.32 2.49 -2.23
CA LEU A 47 10.75 3.69 -1.60
C LEU A 47 11.46 4.12 -0.30
N GLY A 48 12.68 3.63 -0.07
CA GLY A 48 13.50 3.99 1.10
C GLY A 48 12.91 3.46 2.41
N ALA A 49 12.60 2.17 2.47
CA ALA A 49 11.96 1.46 3.58
C ALA A 49 10.51 1.90 3.86
N GLN A 50 9.58 1.70 2.92
CA GLN A 50 8.16 1.79 3.28
C GLN A 50 7.77 0.61 4.17
N PRO A 51 7.26 0.88 5.39
CA PRO A 51 7.20 -0.15 6.41
C PRO A 51 6.01 -1.08 6.18
N VAL A 52 6.28 -2.37 6.24
CA VAL A 52 5.27 -3.38 6.55
C VAL A 52 4.68 -3.08 7.94
N ARG A 53 3.35 -2.97 8.03
CA ARG A 53 2.65 -2.72 9.30
C ARG A 53 1.86 -3.95 9.72
N ILE A 54 2.14 -4.49 10.90
CA ILE A 54 1.38 -5.59 11.49
C ILE A 54 0.35 -5.05 12.48
N CYS A 55 -0.91 -5.44 12.27
CA CYS A 55 -2.07 -4.97 13.02
C CYS A 55 -2.86 -6.14 13.60
N LYS A 56 -3.50 -5.92 14.77
CA LYS A 56 -4.34 -6.95 15.41
C LYS A 56 -5.74 -7.11 14.79
N LYS A 57 -6.21 -6.08 14.08
CA LYS A 57 -7.57 -6.01 13.48
C LYS A 57 -7.46 -5.66 12.00
N ARG A 58 -8.32 -6.27 11.17
CA ARG A 58 -8.38 -6.03 9.72
C ARG A 58 -8.57 -4.55 9.38
N LYS A 59 -9.54 -3.87 9.99
CA LYS A 59 -9.80 -2.44 9.75
C LYS A 59 -8.59 -1.55 10.07
N ALA A 60 -7.78 -1.91 11.06
CA ALA A 60 -6.57 -1.18 11.39
C ALA A 60 -5.50 -1.37 10.32
N ALA A 61 -5.36 -2.58 9.78
CA ALA A 61 -4.49 -2.85 8.64
C ALA A 61 -4.95 -2.10 7.38
N GLU A 62 -6.25 -2.05 7.09
CA GLU A 62 -6.80 -1.28 5.96
C GLU A 62 -6.47 0.21 6.09
N LYS A 63 -6.62 0.79 7.28
CA LYS A 63 -6.23 2.18 7.54
C LYS A 63 -4.71 2.39 7.38
N ALA A 64 -3.91 1.44 7.86
CA ALA A 64 -2.46 1.50 7.71
C ALA A 64 -2.02 1.42 6.24
N ALA A 65 -2.63 0.54 5.43
CA ALA A 65 -2.34 0.42 4.01
C ALA A 65 -2.65 1.72 3.24
N LEU A 66 -3.77 2.40 3.57
CA LEU A 66 -4.09 3.70 2.99
C LEU A 66 -3.11 4.80 3.40
N ALA A 67 -2.62 4.78 4.65
CA ALA A 67 -1.61 5.73 5.10
C ALA A 67 -0.27 5.53 4.37
N LEU A 68 0.16 4.27 4.20
CA LEU A 68 1.35 3.94 3.41
C LEU A 68 1.23 4.42 1.96
N LEU A 69 0.05 4.29 1.36
CA LEU A 69 -0.20 4.75 0.00
C LEU A 69 -0.05 6.27 -0.11
N ALA A 70 -0.61 7.03 0.84
CA ALA A 70 -0.48 8.48 0.85
C ALA A 70 1.00 8.90 0.99
N GLU A 71 1.77 8.23 1.86
CA GLU A 71 3.21 8.46 1.99
C GLU A 71 3.97 8.14 0.69
N ALA A 72 3.62 7.05 0.00
CA ALA A 72 4.21 6.65 -1.27
C ALA A 72 3.98 7.68 -2.38
N MET A 73 2.74 8.13 -2.54
CA MET A 73 2.37 9.14 -3.52
C MET A 73 3.14 10.44 -3.27
N HIS A 74 3.19 10.93 -2.02
CA HIS A 74 3.94 12.14 -1.67
C HIS A 74 5.46 12.02 -1.89
N LYS A 75 6.05 10.83 -1.73
CA LYS A 75 7.47 10.61 -2.05
C LYS A 75 7.70 10.61 -3.56
N HIS A 76 6.83 9.94 -4.31
CA HIS A 76 6.93 9.84 -5.77
C HIS A 76 6.80 11.20 -6.46
N GLU A 77 5.82 12.02 -6.06
CA GLU A 77 5.66 13.39 -6.55
C GLU A 77 6.93 14.24 -6.32
N ARG A 78 7.55 14.11 -5.14
CA ARG A 78 8.80 14.82 -4.82
C ARG A 78 10.00 14.33 -5.65
N ALA A 79 10.04 13.05 -6.00
CA ALA A 79 11.08 12.50 -6.86
C ALA A 79 10.91 12.94 -8.31
N ALA A 80 9.67 13.01 -8.82
CA ALA A 80 9.37 13.42 -10.18
C ALA A 80 9.59 14.93 -10.45
N THR A 81 9.67 15.75 -9.40
CA THR A 81 9.84 17.22 -9.50
C THR A 81 11.31 17.66 -9.33
N ARG A 82 12.25 16.71 -9.21
CA ARG A 82 13.70 16.96 -9.15
C ARG A 82 14.37 16.59 -10.45
#